data_AF-A0A831LRW2-F1
#
_entry.id   AF-A0A831LRW2-F1
#
_cell.length_a   1.000
_cell.length_b   1.000
_cell.length_c   1.000
_cell.angle_alpha   90.00
_cell.angle_beta   90.00
_cell.angle_gamma   90.00
#
_symmetry.space_group_name_H-M   'P 1'
#
loop_
_entity.id
_entity.type
_entity.pdbx_description
1 polymer ?
#
loop_
_entity_poly.entity_id
_entity_poly.type
_entity_poly.pdbx_seq_one_letter_code
_entity_poly.pdbx_strand_id
1 'polypeptide(L)'
;INAFAPGFLAKEAKAANAGFMHISTDYVFNGKGFIPYSENDPVSPLGVYGKTKREGEQRCFQNYESSVVIRTSWLYSSYGNNFVKTMLRLGQEREMLKVVFDQTGTPTYAEDLAKAVFIIMETWKTNPAGCLPGIYHYSNEGVASWYDFAKAIFETAGVACKTVPVLSDEFPTAAQRPHYSVLNKSKIKAIFNLEIPYWKDSLKNCIHKLQKQ
;
A
#
# COMPACT_ATOMS: atom_id res chain seq x y z
N ILE A 1 -19.19 -2.67 0.16
CA ILE A 1 -17.97 -3.37 -0.34
C ILE A 1 -16.90 -3.41 0.75
N ASN A 2 -16.24 -2.30 1.10
CA ASN A 2 -15.06 -2.30 1.98
C ASN A 2 -15.24 -2.86 3.41
N ALA A 3 -16.44 -2.78 3.99
CA ALA A 3 -16.70 -3.21 5.36
C ALA A 3 -17.35 -4.59 5.44
N PHE A 4 -18.58 -4.72 4.94
CA PHE A 4 -19.37 -5.95 5.07
C PHE A 4 -18.80 -7.14 4.30
N ALA A 5 -18.34 -6.94 3.06
CA ALA A 5 -17.91 -8.04 2.21
C ALA A 5 -16.68 -8.79 2.78
N PRO A 6 -15.63 -8.12 3.30
CA PRO A 6 -14.55 -8.80 4.00
C PRO A 6 -15.02 -9.64 5.20
N GLY A 7 -15.98 -9.14 5.98
CA GLY A 7 -16.57 -9.90 7.09
C GLY A 7 -17.28 -11.17 6.63
N PHE A 8 -18.06 -11.09 5.55
CA PHE A 8 -18.70 -12.28 4.97
C PHE A 8 -17.67 -13.27 4.44
N LEU A 9 -16.65 -12.80 3.71
CA LEU A 9 -15.61 -13.70 3.19
C LEU A 9 -14.81 -14.36 4.32
N ALA A 10 -14.52 -13.63 5.40
CA ALA A 10 -13.87 -14.20 6.58
C ALA A 10 -14.71 -15.30 7.23
N LYS A 11 -16.03 -15.08 7.34
CA LYS A 11 -16.98 -16.06 7.85
C LYS A 11 -17.01 -17.33 7.00
N GLU A 12 -17.12 -17.19 5.69
CA GLU A 12 -17.16 -18.33 4.77
C GLU A 12 -15.82 -19.07 4.72
N ALA A 13 -14.69 -18.35 4.79
CA ALA A 13 -13.37 -18.98 4.88
C ALA A 13 -13.23 -19.82 6.15
N LYS A 14 -13.73 -19.34 7.29
CA LYS A 14 -13.78 -20.13 8.54
C LYS A 14 -14.65 -21.38 8.37
N ALA A 15 -15.83 -21.26 7.78
CA ALA A 15 -16.73 -22.39 7.54
C ALA A 15 -16.11 -23.45 6.61
N ALA A 16 -15.30 -23.02 5.63
CA ALA A 16 -14.59 -23.89 4.70
C ALA A 16 -13.24 -24.42 5.23
N ASN A 17 -12.85 -24.08 6.47
CA ASN A 17 -11.53 -24.37 7.03
C ASN A 17 -10.36 -23.89 6.12
N ALA A 18 -10.54 -22.72 5.51
CA ALA A 18 -9.55 -22.09 4.64
C ALA A 18 -8.77 -21.00 5.41
N GLY A 19 -7.54 -20.74 4.97
CA GLY A 19 -6.82 -19.53 5.37
C GLY A 19 -7.48 -18.28 4.80
N PHE A 20 -7.47 -17.17 5.55
CA PHE A 20 -8.08 -15.92 5.11
C PHE A 20 -7.15 -14.73 5.30
N MET A 21 -6.93 -13.99 4.21
CA MET A 21 -6.14 -12.77 4.20
C MET A 21 -6.91 -11.60 3.61
N HIS A 22 -6.89 -10.45 4.28
CA HIS A 22 -7.52 -9.22 3.82
C HIS A 22 -6.50 -8.10 3.59
N ILE A 23 -6.48 -7.54 2.38
CA ILE A 23 -5.65 -6.36 2.08
C ILE A 23 -6.39 -5.10 2.52
N SER A 24 -5.77 -4.33 3.41
CA SER A 24 -6.25 -3.05 3.94
C SER A 24 -5.33 -1.90 3.50
N THR A 25 -5.35 -0.76 4.19
CA THR A 25 -4.74 0.50 3.76
C THR A 25 -4.07 1.24 4.92
N ASP A 26 -3.05 2.04 4.60
CA ASP A 26 -2.49 3.10 5.44
C ASP A 26 -3.50 4.21 5.80
N TYR A 27 -4.59 4.37 5.03
CA TYR A 27 -5.61 5.42 5.26
C TYR A 27 -6.45 5.18 6.53
N VAL A 28 -6.18 4.10 7.27
CA VAL A 28 -6.67 3.93 8.64
C VAL A 28 -6.03 4.93 9.61
N PHE A 29 -4.86 5.49 9.29
CA PHE A 29 -4.19 6.48 10.13
C PHE A 29 -4.58 7.92 9.75
N ASN A 30 -4.43 8.86 10.69
CA ASN A 30 -4.76 10.29 10.48
C ASN A 30 -3.65 11.08 9.78
N GLY A 31 -2.45 10.52 9.69
CA GLY A 31 -1.31 11.18 9.08
C GLY A 31 -0.64 12.30 9.86
N LYS A 32 -0.88 12.38 11.17
CA LYS A 32 -0.23 13.37 12.07
C LYS A 32 1.07 12.87 12.71
N GLY A 33 1.43 11.61 12.49
CA GLY A 33 2.69 11.02 12.94
C GLY A 33 3.90 11.58 12.20
N PHE A 34 5.07 11.36 12.78
CA PHE A 34 6.39 11.76 12.25
C PHE A 34 7.41 10.62 12.33
N ILE A 35 6.95 9.42 12.71
CA ILE A 35 7.70 8.17 12.73
C ILE A 35 6.84 7.08 12.07
N PRO A 36 7.43 6.05 11.43
CA PRO A 36 6.66 5.01 10.75
C PRO A 36 5.62 4.33 11.65
N TYR A 37 4.36 4.25 11.20
CA TYR A 37 3.28 3.69 12.01
C TYR A 37 3.48 2.19 12.26
N SER A 38 3.38 1.78 13.52
CA SER A 38 3.25 0.39 13.94
C SER A 38 1.82 -0.10 13.82
N GLU A 39 1.64 -1.42 13.72
CA GLU A 39 0.33 -2.07 13.70
C GLU A 39 -0.51 -1.80 14.97
N ASN A 40 0.16 -1.47 16.07
CA ASN A 40 -0.45 -1.16 17.36
C ASN A 40 -0.81 0.32 17.55
N ASP A 41 -0.40 1.19 16.62
CA ASP A 41 -0.71 2.61 16.73
C ASP A 41 -2.23 2.87 16.63
N PRO A 42 -2.75 3.87 17.35
CA PRO A 42 -4.16 4.23 17.28
C PRO A 42 -4.63 4.52 15.86
N VAL A 43 -5.72 3.86 15.46
CA VAL A 43 -6.38 4.06 14.17
C VAL A 43 -7.31 5.28 14.24
N SER A 44 -7.17 6.20 13.30
CA SER A 44 -7.93 7.46 13.24
C SER A 44 -8.11 7.94 11.80
N PRO A 45 -8.90 7.27 10.96
CA PRO A 45 -9.02 7.60 9.53
C PRO A 45 -9.65 8.98 9.29
N LEU A 46 -9.08 9.75 8.36
CA LEU A 46 -9.60 11.08 7.97
C LEU A 46 -10.89 11.00 7.12
N GLY A 47 -10.99 9.99 6.24
CA GLY A 47 -12.05 9.87 5.25
C GLY A 47 -12.88 8.60 5.34
N VAL A 48 -14.00 8.57 4.61
CA VAL A 48 -14.92 7.41 4.53
C VAL A 48 -14.20 6.14 4.04
N TYR A 49 -13.25 6.28 3.11
CA TYR A 49 -12.44 5.15 2.64
C TYR A 49 -11.70 4.47 3.80
N GLY A 50 -10.92 5.21 4.57
CA GLY A 50 -10.21 4.69 5.75
C GLY A 50 -11.15 4.12 6.81
N LYS A 51 -12.26 4.81 7.10
CA LYS A 51 -13.29 4.36 8.05
C LYS A 51 -13.87 3.01 7.67
N THR A 52 -14.33 2.87 6.42
CA THR A 52 -14.95 1.63 5.93
C THR A 52 -13.93 0.49 5.77
N LYS A 53 -12.67 0.79 5.46
CA LYS A 53 -11.59 -0.21 5.45
C LYS A 53 -11.27 -0.72 6.85
N ARG A 54 -11.18 0.17 7.85
CA ARG A 54 -11.01 -0.22 9.26
C ARG A 54 -12.17 -1.07 9.77
N GLU A 55 -13.41 -0.70 9.44
CA GLU A 55 -14.57 -1.51 9.78
C GLU A 55 -14.49 -2.91 9.15
N GLY A 56 -14.00 -3.01 7.91
CA GLY A 56 -13.70 -4.28 7.25
C GLY A 56 -12.70 -5.13 8.03
N GLU A 57 -11.59 -4.55 8.49
CA GLU A 57 -10.61 -5.25 9.34
C GLU A 57 -11.27 -5.83 10.59
N GLN A 58 -12.06 -5.02 11.31
CA GLN A 58 -12.74 -5.43 12.54
C GLN A 58 -13.71 -6.58 12.28
N ARG A 59 -14.48 -6.50 11.18
CA ARG A 59 -15.43 -7.55 10.80
C ARG A 59 -14.73 -8.85 10.42
N CYS A 60 -13.54 -8.80 9.79
CA CYS A 60 -12.74 -10.01 9.54
C CYS A 60 -12.44 -10.73 10.86
N PHE A 61 -11.87 -10.02 11.84
CA PHE A 61 -11.51 -10.62 13.14
C PHE A 61 -12.73 -11.09 13.94
N GLN A 62 -13.85 -10.37 13.89
CA GLN A 62 -15.09 -10.77 14.56
C GLN A 62 -15.65 -12.10 14.02
N ASN A 63 -15.55 -12.33 12.71
CA ASN A 63 -16.08 -13.54 12.08
C ASN A 63 -15.06 -14.69 12.06
N TYR A 64 -13.77 -14.35 11.99
CA TYR A 64 -12.68 -15.31 11.94
C TYR A 64 -11.43 -14.75 12.61
N GLU A 65 -11.21 -15.14 13.87
CA GLU A 65 -10.09 -14.67 14.69
C GLU A 65 -8.72 -14.99 14.08
N SER A 66 -8.61 -16.08 13.30
CA SER A 66 -7.37 -16.46 12.62
C SER A 66 -7.09 -15.67 11.33
N SER A 67 -7.86 -14.62 11.04
CA SER A 67 -7.64 -13.76 9.87
C SER A 67 -6.28 -13.08 9.92
N VAL A 68 -5.69 -12.87 8.74
CA VAL A 68 -4.53 -11.99 8.56
C VAL A 68 -4.95 -10.75 7.78
N VAL A 69 -4.57 -9.57 8.29
CA VAL A 69 -4.80 -8.29 7.61
C VAL A 69 -3.45 -7.70 7.22
N ILE A 70 -3.27 -7.38 5.94
CA ILE A 70 -2.10 -6.65 5.45
C ILE A 70 -2.50 -5.24 5.07
N ARG A 71 -2.06 -4.23 5.83
CA ARG A 71 -2.20 -2.82 5.43
C ARG A 71 -1.08 -2.46 4.47
N THR A 72 -1.45 -1.90 3.33
CA THR A 72 -0.50 -1.43 2.31
C THR A 72 -0.72 0.04 1.96
N SER A 73 0.20 0.63 1.22
CA SER A 73 0.19 2.05 0.84
C SER A 73 0.60 2.22 -0.62
N TRP A 74 0.01 3.21 -1.29
CA TRP A 74 0.48 3.73 -2.59
C TRP A 74 0.70 2.62 -3.63
N LEU A 75 -0.25 1.68 -3.71
CA LEU A 75 -0.14 0.51 -4.56
C LEU A 75 -0.14 0.90 -6.05
N TYR A 76 0.84 0.40 -6.81
CA TYR A 76 0.93 0.57 -8.26
C TYR A 76 1.33 -0.75 -8.94
N SER A 77 1.05 -0.89 -10.24
CA SER A 77 1.45 -2.09 -10.98
C SER A 77 1.54 -1.86 -12.49
N SER A 78 2.05 -2.86 -13.22
CA SER A 78 1.96 -2.87 -14.69
C SER A 78 0.53 -3.05 -15.21
N TYR A 79 -0.43 -3.39 -14.34
CA TYR A 79 -1.84 -3.62 -14.65
C TYR A 79 -2.74 -2.53 -14.06
N GLY A 80 -3.93 -2.38 -14.64
CA GLY A 80 -4.92 -1.37 -14.21
C GLY A 80 -4.43 0.06 -14.32
N ASN A 81 -5.22 1.00 -13.79
CA ASN A 81 -4.87 2.42 -13.69
C ASN A 81 -4.21 2.70 -12.34
N ASN A 82 -3.12 3.48 -12.33
CA ASN A 82 -2.42 3.86 -11.12
C ASN A 82 -1.58 5.14 -11.35
N PHE A 83 -0.92 5.60 -10.29
CA PHE A 83 -0.12 6.83 -10.31
C PHE A 83 1.02 6.77 -11.32
N VAL A 84 1.76 5.65 -11.43
CA VAL A 84 2.88 5.52 -12.39
C VAL A 84 2.41 5.75 -13.82
N LYS A 85 1.37 5.04 -14.25
CA LYS A 85 0.81 5.21 -15.60
C LYS A 85 0.24 6.60 -15.84
N THR A 86 -0.38 7.19 -14.82
CA THR A 86 -0.89 8.57 -14.90
C THR A 86 0.25 9.56 -15.10
N MET A 87 1.36 9.43 -14.38
CA MET A 87 2.54 10.27 -14.56
C MET A 87 3.14 10.07 -15.95
N LEU A 88 3.39 8.83 -16.38
CA LEU A 88 3.95 8.56 -17.71
C LEU A 88 3.13 9.20 -18.83
N ARG A 89 1.80 9.05 -18.80
CA ARG A 89 0.90 9.67 -19.77
C ARG A 89 0.99 11.20 -19.72
N LEU A 90 0.81 11.79 -18.54
CA LEU A 90 0.82 13.26 -18.40
C LEU A 90 2.19 13.87 -18.73
N GLY A 91 3.28 13.16 -18.46
CA GLY A 91 4.64 13.62 -18.76
C GLY A 91 4.98 13.60 -20.25
N GLN A 92 4.25 12.83 -21.06
CA GLN A 92 4.31 12.92 -22.53
C GLN A 92 3.46 14.07 -23.07
N GLU A 93 2.39 14.44 -22.36
CA GLU A 93 1.45 15.48 -22.77
C GLU A 93 1.88 16.89 -22.36
N ARG A 94 2.77 17.03 -21.37
CA ARG A 94 3.08 18.32 -20.73
C ARG A 94 4.56 18.47 -20.44
N GLU A 95 5.09 19.66 -20.71
CA GLU A 95 6.48 20.01 -20.35
C GLU A 95 6.68 20.15 -18.83
N MET A 96 5.62 20.46 -18.09
CA MET A 96 5.67 20.68 -16.65
C MET A 96 4.45 20.08 -15.93
N LEU A 97 4.71 19.48 -14.77
CA LEU A 97 3.69 18.95 -13.87
C LEU A 97 3.93 19.39 -12.42
N LYS A 98 2.88 19.91 -11.79
CA LYS A 98 2.85 20.21 -10.36
C LYS A 98 2.45 18.95 -9.59
N VAL A 99 3.25 18.56 -8.59
CA VAL A 99 3.02 17.35 -7.80
C VAL A 99 3.25 17.65 -6.32
N VAL A 100 2.35 17.15 -5.47
CA VAL A 100 2.40 17.42 -4.03
C VAL A 100 3.65 16.83 -3.36
N PHE A 101 4.34 17.61 -2.52
CA PHE A 101 5.54 17.15 -1.81
C PHE A 101 5.33 16.96 -0.30
N ASP A 102 4.26 17.53 0.25
CA ASP A 102 3.90 17.52 1.67
C ASP A 102 3.04 16.31 2.10
N GLN A 103 2.96 15.29 1.23
CA GLN A 103 2.33 14.00 1.49
C GLN A 103 3.37 12.91 1.29
N THR A 104 3.77 12.25 2.38
CA THR A 104 4.89 11.32 2.43
C THR A 104 4.41 9.92 2.81
N GLY A 105 4.86 8.91 2.08
CA GLY A 105 4.56 7.51 2.31
C GLY A 105 5.61 6.63 1.67
N THR A 106 5.23 5.42 1.29
CA THR A 106 6.11 4.53 0.52
C THR A 106 5.35 3.91 -0.65
N PRO A 107 5.80 4.11 -1.91
CA PRO A 107 5.25 3.41 -3.07
C PRO A 107 5.33 1.89 -2.89
N THR A 108 4.27 1.17 -3.27
CA THR A 108 4.27 -0.29 -3.21
C THR A 108 3.98 -0.89 -4.57
N TYR A 109 4.93 -1.66 -5.10
CA TYR A 109 4.72 -2.42 -6.31
C TYR A 109 3.89 -3.67 -6.00
N ALA A 110 2.76 -3.82 -6.70
CA ALA A 110 1.82 -4.92 -6.44
C ALA A 110 2.42 -6.31 -6.66
N GLU A 111 3.44 -6.43 -7.52
CA GLU A 111 4.13 -7.71 -7.71
C GLU A 111 4.91 -8.12 -6.46
N ASP A 112 5.50 -7.17 -5.73
CA ASP A 112 6.24 -7.48 -4.51
C ASP A 112 5.30 -7.78 -3.35
N LEU A 113 4.18 -7.05 -3.25
CA LEU A 113 3.11 -7.41 -2.31
C LEU A 113 2.57 -8.81 -2.61
N ALA A 114 2.36 -9.17 -3.88
CA ALA A 114 1.92 -10.51 -4.26
C ALA A 114 2.95 -11.59 -3.86
N LYS A 115 4.25 -11.35 -4.09
CA LYS A 115 5.32 -12.26 -3.63
C LYS A 115 5.28 -12.45 -2.11
N ALA A 116 5.10 -11.38 -1.34
CA ALA A 116 4.95 -11.48 0.10
C ALA A 116 3.72 -12.29 0.51
N VAL A 117 2.57 -12.09 -0.15
CA VAL A 117 1.36 -12.90 0.07
C VAL A 117 1.62 -14.38 -0.20
N PHE A 118 2.32 -14.74 -1.28
CA PHE A 118 2.68 -16.14 -1.57
C PHE A 118 3.58 -16.75 -0.50
N ILE A 119 4.57 -16.02 0.01
CA ILE A 119 5.44 -16.50 1.09
C ILE A 119 4.63 -16.76 2.37
N ILE A 120 3.70 -15.86 2.70
CA ILE A 120 2.82 -16.02 3.86
C ILE A 120 1.93 -17.26 3.68
N MET A 121 1.34 -17.45 2.50
CA MET A 121 0.53 -18.63 2.19
C MET A 121 1.33 -19.94 2.30
N GLU A 122 2.57 -19.97 1.80
CA GLU A 122 3.44 -21.15 1.90
C GLU A 122 3.83 -21.43 3.36
N THR A 123 4.06 -20.37 4.16
CA THR A 123 4.28 -20.50 5.61
C THR A 123 3.07 -21.15 6.29
N TRP A 124 1.86 -20.76 5.93
CA TRP A 124 0.63 -21.36 6.52
C TRP A 124 0.50 -22.84 6.18
N LYS A 125 0.90 -23.23 4.98
CA LYS A 125 0.84 -24.61 4.51
C LYS A 125 1.87 -25.51 5.18
N THR A 126 3.10 -25.02 5.35
CA THR A 126 4.25 -25.80 5.83
C THR A 126 4.43 -25.74 7.34
N ASN A 127 4.01 -24.64 7.98
CA ASN A 127 4.05 -24.45 9.41
C ASN A 127 2.80 -23.70 9.89
N PRO A 128 1.65 -24.39 10.05
CA PRO A 128 0.40 -23.74 10.49
C PRO A 128 0.52 -22.99 11.81
N ALA A 129 1.38 -23.46 12.74
CA ALA A 129 1.64 -22.79 14.01
C ALA A 129 2.46 -21.50 13.86
N GLY A 130 3.22 -21.35 12.76
CA GLY A 130 3.95 -20.13 12.41
C GLY A 130 3.08 -19.05 11.76
N CYS A 131 1.85 -19.38 11.37
CA CYS A 131 0.87 -18.39 10.95
C CYS A 131 0.26 -17.70 12.17
N LEU A 132 0.74 -16.50 12.48
CA LEU A 132 0.15 -15.69 13.53
C LEU A 132 -0.96 -14.80 12.97
N PRO A 133 -2.21 -14.95 13.43
CA PRO A 133 -3.28 -14.04 13.09
C PRO A 133 -2.95 -12.61 13.48
N GLY A 134 -3.59 -11.66 12.79
CA GLY A 134 -3.51 -10.25 13.16
C GLY A 134 -3.14 -9.35 12.00
N ILE A 135 -2.75 -8.12 12.37
CA ILE A 135 -2.46 -7.05 11.43
C ILE A 135 -0.94 -7.04 11.16
N TYR A 136 -0.59 -6.81 9.91
CA TYR A 136 0.76 -6.61 9.41
C TYR A 136 0.78 -5.43 8.45
N HIS A 137 1.91 -4.73 8.42
CA HIS A 137 2.14 -3.66 7.47
C HIS A 137 3.07 -4.13 6.34
N TYR A 138 2.71 -3.83 5.09
CA TYR A 138 3.56 -4.06 3.93
C TYR A 138 3.52 -2.87 2.96
N SER A 139 4.70 -2.31 2.74
CA SER A 139 5.02 -1.47 1.59
C SER A 139 6.40 -1.88 1.10
N ASN A 140 6.88 -1.38 -0.04
CA ASN A 140 8.33 -1.47 -0.30
C ASN A 140 9.13 -0.71 0.79
N GLU A 141 10.46 -0.86 0.81
CA GLU A 141 11.32 -0.12 1.73
C GLU A 141 11.56 1.32 1.26
N GLY A 142 11.97 2.18 2.19
CA GLY A 142 12.25 3.60 1.97
C GLY A 142 11.03 4.52 2.13
N VAL A 143 11.22 5.79 1.78
CA VAL A 143 10.23 6.87 1.96
C VAL A 143 10.27 7.77 0.72
N ALA A 144 9.11 8.29 0.33
CA ALA A 144 8.97 9.25 -0.77
C ALA A 144 7.76 10.14 -0.56
N SER A 145 7.84 11.39 -1.02
CA SER A 145 6.64 12.17 -1.36
C SER A 145 6.09 11.78 -2.73
N TRP A 146 4.87 12.22 -3.07
CA TRP A 146 4.36 12.01 -4.44
C TRP A 146 5.23 12.73 -5.47
N TYR A 147 5.80 13.88 -5.12
CA TYR A 147 6.80 14.60 -5.91
C TYR A 147 8.03 13.73 -6.18
N ASP A 148 8.62 13.13 -5.14
CA ASP A 148 9.80 12.27 -5.29
C ASP A 148 9.49 11.05 -6.16
N PHE A 149 8.29 10.49 -6.01
CA PHE A 149 7.85 9.35 -6.80
C PHE A 149 7.66 9.73 -8.27
N ALA A 150 6.99 10.85 -8.57
CA ALA A 150 6.83 11.36 -9.93
C ALA A 150 8.17 11.64 -10.61
N LYS A 151 9.10 12.29 -9.89
CA LYS A 151 10.45 12.55 -10.38
C LYS A 151 11.18 11.26 -10.74
N ALA A 152 11.15 10.26 -9.85
CA ALA A 152 11.77 8.97 -10.10
C ALA A 152 11.12 8.21 -11.27
N ILE A 153 9.81 8.34 -11.48
CA ILE A 153 9.11 7.77 -12.64
C ILE A 153 9.66 8.36 -13.94
N PHE A 154 9.74 9.69 -14.03
CA PHE A 154 10.24 10.36 -15.23
C PHE A 154 11.71 10.06 -15.51
N GLU A 155 12.56 10.12 -14.48
CA GLU A 155 13.97 9.77 -14.57
C GLU A 155 14.16 8.33 -15.07
N THR A 156 13.42 7.37 -14.50
CA THR A 156 13.54 5.95 -14.86
C THR A 156 13.00 5.66 -16.26
N ALA A 157 11.96 6.38 -16.71
CA ALA A 157 11.34 6.19 -18.02
C ALA A 157 11.97 7.04 -19.14
N GLY A 158 12.92 7.92 -18.83
CA GLY A 158 13.51 8.85 -19.79
C GLY A 158 12.53 9.91 -20.31
N VAL A 159 11.53 10.29 -19.51
CA VAL A 159 10.51 11.29 -19.90
C VAL A 159 10.98 12.69 -19.52
N ALA A 160 11.07 13.59 -20.50
CA ALA A 160 11.46 14.97 -20.30
C ALA A 160 10.25 15.82 -19.82
N CYS A 161 9.90 15.71 -18.54
CA CYS A 161 8.86 16.53 -17.91
C CYS A 161 9.39 17.17 -16.61
N LYS A 162 9.29 18.50 -16.50
CA LYS A 162 9.68 19.25 -15.31
C LYS A 162 8.67 19.01 -14.19
N THR A 163 9.11 18.36 -13.10
CA THR A 163 8.28 18.19 -11.91
C THR A 163 8.47 19.37 -10.97
N VAL A 164 7.38 20.05 -10.60
CA VAL A 164 7.36 21.19 -9.70
C VAL A 164 6.67 20.80 -8.38
N PRO A 165 7.34 20.96 -7.22
CA PRO A 165 6.73 20.66 -5.94
C PRO A 165 5.67 21.71 -5.60
N VAL A 166 4.54 21.27 -5.05
CA VAL A 166 3.50 22.15 -4.49
C VAL A 166 2.96 21.60 -3.18
N LEU A 167 2.29 22.46 -2.41
CA LEU A 167 1.56 22.03 -1.21
C LEU A 167 0.23 21.37 -1.57
N SER A 168 -0.25 20.50 -0.70
CA SER A 168 -1.56 19.87 -0.85
C SER A 168 -2.72 20.88 -0.81
N ASP A 169 -2.56 22.01 -0.13
CA ASP A 169 -3.52 23.12 -0.11
C ASP A 169 -3.71 23.79 -1.48
N GLU A 170 -2.71 23.69 -2.37
CA GLU A 170 -2.80 24.18 -3.75
C GLU A 170 -3.60 23.23 -4.66
N PHE A 171 -3.91 22.01 -4.18
CA PHE A 171 -4.69 20.99 -4.88
C PHE A 171 -5.82 20.45 -4.00
N PRO A 172 -6.89 21.23 -3.79
CA PRO A 172 -8.03 20.78 -3.00
C PRO A 172 -8.67 19.57 -3.66
N THR A 173 -8.65 18.44 -2.95
CA THR A 173 -9.35 17.21 -3.35
C THR A 173 -10.50 16.95 -2.38
N ALA A 174 -11.56 16.29 -2.87
CA ALA A 174 -12.74 16.00 -2.05
C ALA A 174 -12.44 15.09 -0.85
N ALA A 175 -11.39 14.27 -0.93
CA ALA A 175 -10.98 13.38 0.15
C ALA A 175 -9.66 13.86 0.74
N GLN A 176 -9.66 14.17 2.05
CA GLN A 176 -8.44 14.50 2.78
C GLN A 176 -7.47 13.33 2.77
N ARG A 177 -6.22 13.61 2.38
CA ARG A 177 -5.12 12.64 2.39
C ARG A 177 -4.21 12.90 3.59
N PRO A 178 -3.69 11.84 4.23
CA PRO A 178 -2.73 12.01 5.32
C PRO A 178 -1.42 12.63 4.80
N HIS A 179 -0.86 13.57 5.55
CA HIS A 179 0.47 14.14 5.24
C HIS A 179 1.59 13.11 5.43
N TYR A 180 1.43 12.16 6.35
CA TYR A 180 2.41 11.13 6.63
C TYR A 180 1.74 9.75 6.70
N SER A 181 2.18 8.77 5.93
CA SER A 181 1.59 7.42 5.92
C SER A 181 2.61 6.28 5.81
N VAL A 182 3.87 6.55 6.16
CA VAL A 182 4.92 5.54 6.18
C VAL A 182 4.61 4.47 7.22
N LEU A 183 4.69 3.20 6.82
CA LEU A 183 4.40 2.05 7.68
C LEU A 183 5.69 1.39 8.17
N ASN A 184 5.75 1.05 9.45
CA ASN A 184 6.77 0.19 10.03
C ASN A 184 6.52 -1.25 9.58
N LYS A 185 7.55 -1.92 9.04
CA LYS A 185 7.46 -3.25 8.43
C LYS A 185 8.20 -4.33 9.25
N SER A 186 8.72 -4.00 10.43
CA SER A 186 9.55 -4.92 11.21
C SER A 186 8.81 -6.20 11.59
N LYS A 187 7.52 -6.11 11.92
CA LYS A 187 6.71 -7.27 12.30
C LYS A 187 6.59 -8.30 11.16
N ILE A 188 6.18 -7.87 9.96
CA ILE A 188 5.99 -8.79 8.84
C ILE A 188 7.31 -9.44 8.40
N LYS A 189 8.41 -8.67 8.45
CA LYS A 189 9.76 -9.17 8.15
C LYS A 189 10.19 -10.24 9.15
N ALA A 190 10.03 -9.97 10.44
CA ALA A 190 10.44 -10.91 11.49
C ALA A 190 9.62 -12.20 11.49
N ILE A 191 8.29 -12.12 11.32
CA ILE A 191 7.40 -13.28 11.39
C ILE A 191 7.54 -14.18 10.15
N PHE A 192 7.64 -13.59 8.96
CA PHE A 192 7.60 -14.34 7.70
C PHE A 192 8.96 -14.40 6.99
N ASN A 193 10.03 -13.98 7.66
CA ASN A 193 11.39 -13.90 7.11
C ASN A 193 11.43 -13.21 5.73
N LEU A 194 10.71 -12.10 5.61
CA LEU A 194 10.59 -11.37 4.35
C LEU A 194 11.75 -10.40 4.16
N GLU A 195 12.35 -10.45 2.96
CA GLU A 195 13.12 -9.35 2.42
C GLU A 195 12.21 -8.45 1.57
N ILE A 196 12.20 -7.15 1.88
CA ILE A 196 11.36 -6.18 1.20
C ILE A 196 12.27 -5.29 0.35
N PRO A 197 12.06 -5.23 -0.98
CA PRO A 197 12.92 -4.43 -1.85
C PRO A 197 12.68 -2.94 -1.67
N TYR A 198 13.69 -2.13 -2.00
CA TYR A 198 13.58 -0.68 -2.03
C TYR A 198 12.65 -0.20 -3.15
N TRP A 199 11.80 0.79 -2.87
CA TRP A 199 10.75 1.21 -3.78
C TRP A 199 11.25 1.65 -5.17
N LYS A 200 12.45 2.24 -5.26
CA LYS A 200 13.02 2.66 -6.57
C LYS A 200 13.40 1.46 -7.43
N ASP A 201 13.87 0.36 -6.84
CA ASP A 201 14.26 -0.83 -7.61
C ASP A 201 13.02 -1.56 -8.13
N SER A 202 11.98 -1.63 -7.30
CA SER A 202 10.65 -2.12 -7.72
C SER A 202 10.01 -1.24 -8.80
N LEU A 203 10.20 0.08 -8.74
CA LEU A 203 9.75 1.00 -9.78
C LEU A 203 10.44 0.72 -11.13
N LYS A 204 11.77 0.53 -11.14
CA LYS A 204 12.51 0.16 -12.36
C LYS A 204 11.95 -1.11 -12.99
N ASN A 205 11.69 -2.13 -12.19
CA ASN A 205 11.09 -3.38 -12.65
C ASN A 205 9.71 -3.15 -13.29
N CYS A 206 8.86 -2.33 -12.65
CA CYS A 206 7.55 -2.00 -13.19
C CYS A 206 7.63 -1.25 -14.53
N ILE A 207 8.51 -0.25 -14.65
CA ILE A 207 8.67 0.54 -15.88
C ILE A 207 9.21 -0.34 -17.01
N HIS A 208 10.23 -1.16 -16.74
CA HIS A 208 10.75 -2.12 -17.72
C HIS A 208 9.67 -3.07 -18.24
N LYS A 209 8.79 -3.54 -17.36
CA LYS A 209 7.66 -4.40 -17.73
C LYS A 209 6.62 -3.67 -18.58
N LEU A 210 6.37 -2.38 -18.31
CA LEU A 210 5.45 -1.56 -19.10
C LEU A 210 5.98 -1.26 -20.52
N GLN A 211 7.29 -1.08 -20.68
CA GLN A 211 7.91 -0.81 -21.98
C GLN A 211 7.96 -2.02 -22.91
N LYS A 212 7.76 -3.23 -22.37
CA LYS A 212 7.72 -4.49 -23.13
C LYS A 212 6.31 -4.89 -23.58
N GLN A 213 5.27 -4.14 -23.17
CA GLN A 213 3.88 -4.37 -23.56
C GLN A 213 3.54 -3.51 -24.77
#